data_AF-A0A316EZE4-F1
#
_entry.id   AF-A0A316EZE4-F1
#
_cell.length_a   1.000
_cell.length_b   1.000
_cell.length_c   1.000
_cell.angle_alpha   90.00
_cell.angle_beta   90.00
_cell.angle_gamma   90.00
#
_symmetry.space_group_name_H-M   'P 1'
#
loop_
_entity.id
_entity.type
_entity.pdbx_description
1 polymer ?
#
loop_
_entity_poly.entity_id
_entity_poly.type
_entity_poly.pdbx_seq_one_letter_code
_entity_poly.pdbx_strand_id
1 'polypeptide(L)'
;MKELESFEVVYHGPALDSPEADNTHLIPALAAIADLFTEVTTATNGRRIGLRVATESRPNVGAFHMVFTLSRAPRLPRHYTHASASSALAMPSVLAQLSLPKMSLIWFIRTLRGRAPCKVVDCGTYYNVGITETECVDVGARTLRLWCNPRVRTSLETALSPLHREGINTFSMLRDGNPWLTIHKDELDHFKAGPHGECYL
;
A
#
# COMPACT_ATOMS: atom_id res chain seq x y z
N MET A 1 23.29 -2.58 6.53
CA MET A 1 21.92 -2.60 6.00
C MET A 1 21.10 -1.69 6.90
N LYS A 2 20.29 -0.77 6.37
CA LYS A 2 19.55 0.21 7.19
C LYS A 2 18.08 -0.20 7.23
N GLU A 3 17.53 -0.35 8.44
CA GLU A 3 16.08 -0.50 8.61
C GLU A 3 15.39 0.79 8.18
N LEU A 4 14.36 0.65 7.37
CA LEU A 4 13.52 1.75 6.94
C LEU A 4 12.28 1.85 7.82
N GLU A 5 11.62 0.70 8.03
CA GLU A 5 10.33 0.62 8.69
C GLU A 5 10.09 -0.82 9.16
N SER A 6 9.45 -0.98 10.31
CA SER A 6 8.98 -2.25 10.85
C SER A 6 7.55 -2.09 11.33
N PHE A 7 6.73 -3.11 11.08
CA PHE A 7 5.33 -3.16 11.50
C PHE A 7 4.82 -4.59 11.50
N GLU A 8 3.63 -4.78 12.04
CA GLU A 8 2.95 -6.06 12.09
C GLU A 8 1.80 -6.06 11.09
N VAL A 9 1.65 -7.17 10.37
CA VAL A 9 0.50 -7.44 9.52
C VAL A 9 -0.32 -8.53 10.19
N VAL A 10 -1.61 -8.27 10.37
CA VAL A 10 -2.52 -9.22 11.02
C VAL A 10 -3.73 -9.43 10.12
N TYR A 11 -3.96 -10.69 9.75
CA TYR A 11 -5.25 -11.16 9.27
C TYR A 11 -5.99 -11.75 10.45
N HIS A 12 -7.26 -11.40 10.62
CA HIS A 12 -8.05 -11.88 11.74
C HIS A 12 -9.45 -12.33 11.31
N GLY A 13 -9.94 -13.36 11.98
CA GLY A 13 -11.26 -13.94 11.84
C GLY A 13 -11.30 -15.39 12.34
N PRO A 14 -12.50 -15.97 12.49
CA PRO A 14 -12.70 -17.27 13.14
C PRO A 14 -11.97 -18.44 12.46
N ALA A 15 -11.64 -18.33 11.17
CA ALA A 15 -10.86 -19.36 10.47
C ALA A 15 -9.40 -19.44 10.93
N LEU A 16 -8.89 -18.41 11.62
CA LEU A 16 -7.52 -18.33 12.10
C LEU A 16 -7.43 -18.49 13.64
N ASP A 17 -8.54 -18.65 14.34
CA ASP A 17 -8.54 -18.82 15.81
C ASP A 17 -8.13 -20.23 16.24
N SER A 18 -8.14 -21.21 15.31
CA SER A 18 -7.71 -22.58 15.58
C SER A 18 -6.18 -22.72 15.48
N PRO A 19 -5.52 -23.39 16.44
CA PRO A 19 -4.09 -23.68 16.36
C PRO A 19 -3.71 -24.63 15.20
N GLU A 20 -4.68 -25.33 14.62
CA GLU A 20 -4.50 -26.22 13.46
C GLU A 20 -4.76 -25.52 12.12
N ALA A 21 -5.10 -24.22 12.13
CA ALA A 21 -5.42 -23.49 10.91
C ALA A 21 -4.20 -23.38 9.98
N ASP A 22 -4.33 -23.96 8.79
CA ASP A 22 -3.34 -23.84 7.72
C ASP A 22 -3.29 -22.40 7.22
N ASN A 23 -2.15 -21.73 7.37
CA ASN A 23 -1.90 -20.35 6.96
C ASN A 23 -1.04 -20.23 5.69
N THR A 24 -0.69 -21.34 5.04
CA THR A 24 0.07 -21.39 3.78
C THR A 24 -0.55 -20.48 2.72
N HIS A 25 -1.88 -20.39 2.77
CA HIS A 25 -2.69 -19.61 1.87
C HIS A 25 -2.53 -18.08 2.01
N LEU A 26 -1.87 -17.60 3.09
CA LEU A 26 -1.53 -16.20 3.33
C LEU A 26 -0.19 -15.81 2.67
N ILE A 27 0.67 -16.78 2.34
CA ILE A 27 2.01 -16.51 1.77
C ILE A 27 1.95 -15.61 0.52
N PRO A 28 1.05 -15.84 -0.46
CA PRO A 28 0.95 -14.95 -1.63
C PRO A 28 0.59 -13.51 -1.25
N ALA A 29 -0.24 -13.32 -0.22
CA ALA A 29 -0.63 -12.00 0.25
C ALA A 29 0.53 -11.28 0.98
N LEU A 30 1.37 -12.02 1.73
CA LEU A 30 2.58 -11.48 2.34
C LEU A 30 3.60 -11.02 1.29
N ALA A 31 3.78 -11.79 0.22
CA ALA A 31 4.59 -11.38 -0.92
C ALA A 31 4.04 -10.11 -1.58
N ALA A 32 2.72 -10.03 -1.76
CA ALA A 32 2.07 -8.84 -2.31
C ALA A 32 2.24 -7.58 -1.45
N ILE A 33 2.31 -7.71 -0.12
CA ILE A 33 2.64 -6.58 0.77
C ILE A 33 4.08 -6.09 0.54
N ALA A 34 5.02 -7.01 0.34
CA ALA A 34 6.39 -6.67 -0.02
C ALA A 34 6.47 -5.90 -1.36
N ASP A 35 5.72 -6.38 -2.36
CA ASP A 35 5.60 -5.73 -3.65
C ASP A 35 4.94 -4.35 -3.53
N LEU A 36 3.85 -4.23 -2.76
CA LEU A 36 3.16 -2.97 -2.49
C LEU A 36 4.12 -1.93 -1.93
N PHE A 37 4.90 -2.28 -0.90
CA PHE A 37 5.86 -1.36 -0.29
C PHE A 37 6.97 -0.96 -1.26
N THR A 38 7.43 -1.91 -2.09
CA THR A 38 8.44 -1.65 -3.12
C THR A 38 7.91 -0.70 -4.19
N GLU A 39 6.68 -0.89 -4.65
CA GLU A 39 6.04 -0.07 -5.69
C GLU A 39 5.68 1.32 -5.17
N VAL A 40 5.16 1.46 -3.93
CA VAL A 40 4.92 2.77 -3.29
C VAL A 40 6.21 3.55 -3.17
N THR A 41 7.26 2.91 -2.67
CA THR A 41 8.58 3.54 -2.52
C THR A 41 9.17 3.97 -3.87
N THR A 42 9.05 3.12 -4.88
CA THR A 42 9.55 3.40 -6.24
C THR A 42 8.77 4.54 -6.88
N ALA A 43 7.45 4.54 -6.75
CA ALA A 43 6.57 5.58 -7.23
C ALA A 43 6.85 6.92 -6.57
N THR A 44 7.33 6.98 -5.33
CA THR A 44 7.58 8.28 -4.67
C THR A 44 8.99 8.80 -4.82
N ASN A 45 9.97 7.90 -4.88
CA ASN A 45 11.39 8.27 -4.92
C ASN A 45 11.98 8.27 -6.33
N GLY A 46 11.21 7.83 -7.33
CA GLY A 46 11.64 7.79 -8.74
C GLY A 46 12.76 6.79 -9.04
N ARG A 47 13.15 5.97 -8.06
CA ARG A 47 14.20 4.96 -8.17
C ARG A 47 13.73 3.67 -7.52
N ARG A 48 14.03 2.54 -8.16
CA ARG A 48 13.78 1.23 -7.59
C ARG A 48 14.74 1.02 -6.42
N ILE A 49 14.17 1.03 -5.23
CA ILE A 49 14.88 0.69 -4.01
C ILE A 49 14.74 -0.81 -3.83
N GLY A 50 15.88 -1.50 -3.67
CA GLY A 50 15.84 -2.92 -3.31
C GLY A 50 15.35 -3.01 -1.87
N LEU A 51 14.20 -3.61 -1.67
CA LEU A 51 13.61 -3.77 -0.36
C LEU A 51 13.72 -5.23 0.06
N ARG A 52 14.34 -5.49 1.21
CA ARG A 52 14.31 -6.84 1.80
C ARG A 52 13.29 -6.86 2.91
N VAL A 53 12.44 -7.86 2.85
CA VAL A 53 11.41 -8.14 3.85
C VAL A 53 11.88 -9.36 4.64
N ALA A 54 12.06 -9.18 5.94
CA ALA A 54 12.15 -10.30 6.87
C ALA A 54 10.78 -10.48 7.50
N THR A 55 10.30 -11.73 7.52
CA THR A 55 9.03 -12.11 8.12
C THR A 55 9.29 -13.02 9.30
N GLU A 56 8.81 -12.65 10.47
CA GLU A 56 8.77 -13.53 11.63
C GLU A 56 7.32 -13.91 11.90
N SER A 57 7.03 -15.22 11.92
CA SER A 57 5.72 -15.72 12.33
C SER A 57 5.60 -15.53 13.84
N ARG A 58 4.47 -14.95 14.28
CA ARG A 58 4.14 -14.89 15.71
C ARG A 58 3.34 -16.12 16.14
N PRO A 59 3.19 -16.37 17.46
CA PRO A 59 2.39 -17.48 17.97
C PRO A 59 0.92 -17.42 17.55
N ASN A 60 0.41 -16.22 17.29
CA ASN A 60 -0.95 -16.00 16.81
C ASN A 60 -1.02 -16.27 15.31
N VAL A 61 -1.87 -17.23 14.92
CA VAL A 61 -2.10 -17.57 13.52
C VAL A 61 -2.63 -16.32 12.78
N GLY A 62 -1.99 -15.96 11.67
CA GLY A 62 -2.36 -14.79 10.86
C GLY A 62 -1.63 -13.49 11.21
N ALA A 63 -0.78 -13.47 12.25
CA ALA A 63 0.05 -12.32 12.61
C ALA A 63 1.51 -12.50 12.17
N PHE A 64 2.02 -11.53 11.42
CA PHE A 64 3.35 -11.54 10.83
C PHE A 64 4.08 -10.23 11.14
N HIS A 65 5.27 -10.34 11.74
CA HIS A 65 6.13 -9.19 11.92
C HIS A 65 6.96 -8.97 10.65
N MET A 66 6.87 -7.77 10.07
CA MET A 66 7.49 -7.40 8.81
C MET A 66 8.54 -6.33 9.05
N VAL A 67 9.80 -6.64 8.73
CA VAL A 67 10.92 -5.68 8.81
C VAL A 67 11.40 -5.36 7.41
N PHE A 68 11.29 -4.09 7.04
CA PHE A 68 11.67 -3.56 5.74
C PHE A 68 13.02 -2.87 5.82
N THR A 69 13.98 -3.40 5.08
CA THR A 69 15.35 -2.89 5.08
C THR A 69 15.77 -2.41 3.70
N LEU A 70 16.50 -1.30 3.68
CA LEU A 70 17.13 -0.76 2.48
C LEU A 70 18.27 -1.70 2.10
N SER A 71 18.08 -2.45 1.01
CA SER A 71 19.18 -3.14 0.34
C SER A 71 19.80 -2.20 -0.70
N ARG A 72 21.13 -2.24 -0.79
CA ARG A 72 21.88 -1.41 -1.73
C ARG A 72 21.51 -1.87 -3.14
N ALA A 73 20.81 -1.03 -3.91
CA ALA A 73 20.42 -1.35 -5.28
C ALA A 73 21.67 -1.77 -6.10
N PRO A 74 21.60 -2.78 -6.98
CA PRO A 74 22.67 -3.01 -7.94
C PRO A 74 22.84 -1.74 -8.77
N ARG A 75 24.10 -1.38 -9.05
CA ARG A 75 24.44 -0.18 -9.82
C ARG A 75 23.70 -0.24 -11.18
N LEU A 76 22.74 0.65 -11.39
CA LEU A 76 22.13 0.83 -12.71
C LEU A 76 23.21 1.28 -13.71
N PRO A 77 23.17 0.83 -14.99
CA PRO A 77 24.06 1.33 -16.02
C PRO A 77 23.91 2.84 -16.19
N ARG A 78 25.04 3.50 -16.43
CA ARG A 78 25.34 4.94 -16.31
C ARG A 78 24.57 5.87 -17.28
N HIS A 79 23.50 5.41 -17.92
CA HIS A 79 22.80 6.13 -18.99
C HIS A 79 21.58 6.94 -18.53
N TYR A 80 21.22 6.90 -17.25
CA TYR A 80 20.19 7.75 -16.66
C TYR A 80 20.80 8.76 -15.68
N THR A 81 21.55 9.72 -16.20
CA THR A 81 22.04 10.87 -15.42
C THR A 81 21.37 12.14 -15.90
N HIS A 82 20.26 12.49 -15.26
CA HIS A 82 19.95 13.87 -14.91
C HIS A 82 19.06 13.88 -13.67
N ALA A 83 19.67 13.91 -12.48
CA ALA A 83 19.13 14.50 -11.26
C ALA A 83 20.20 14.41 -10.16
N SER A 84 20.38 15.52 -9.46
CA SER A 84 21.47 15.81 -8.55
C SER A 84 21.64 14.80 -7.42
N ALA A 85 22.90 14.62 -7.03
CA ALA A 85 23.26 14.05 -5.75
C ALA A 85 22.96 15.04 -4.61
N SER A 86 22.74 14.47 -3.42
CA SER A 86 22.83 15.10 -2.11
C SER A 86 21.51 15.52 -1.46
N SER A 87 20.93 14.56 -0.73
CA SER A 87 20.60 14.69 0.69
C SER A 87 20.14 13.31 1.15
N ALA A 88 20.44 12.94 2.39
CA ALA A 88 19.76 11.84 3.06
C ALA A 88 18.30 12.25 3.24
N LEU A 89 17.52 12.27 2.15
CA LEU A 89 16.09 12.51 2.15
C LEU A 89 15.51 11.46 3.10
N ALA A 90 14.95 11.93 4.21
CA ALA A 90 14.13 11.11 5.07
C ALA A 90 13.08 10.48 4.16
N MET A 91 13.17 9.16 3.94
CA MET A 91 12.17 8.45 3.16
C MET A 91 10.87 8.57 3.94
N PRO A 92 9.83 9.21 3.38
CA PRO A 92 8.55 9.28 4.06
C PRO A 92 8.06 7.84 4.29
N SER A 93 7.60 7.57 5.51
CA SER A 93 7.08 6.26 5.93
C SER A 93 6.09 5.73 4.89
N VAL A 94 6.27 4.48 4.46
CA VAL A 94 5.37 3.85 3.48
C VAL A 94 4.00 3.62 4.13
N LEU A 95 3.99 3.23 5.41
CA LEU A 95 2.75 3.15 6.19
C LEU A 95 2.00 4.47 6.17
N ALA A 96 2.68 5.59 6.44
CA ALA A 96 2.07 6.91 6.43
C ALA A 96 1.42 7.23 5.06
N GLN A 97 2.09 6.89 3.96
CA GLN A 97 1.55 7.11 2.61
C GLN A 97 0.36 6.21 2.27
N LEU A 98 0.29 5.03 2.88
CA LEU A 98 -0.83 4.11 2.71
C LEU A 98 -2.03 4.46 3.59
N SER A 99 -1.83 5.08 4.77
CA SER A 99 -2.87 5.11 5.81
C SER A 99 -3.10 6.46 6.51
N LEU A 100 -2.30 7.50 6.26
CA LEU A 100 -2.57 8.84 6.80
C LEU A 100 -3.98 9.33 6.42
N PRO A 101 -4.79 9.81 7.38
CA PRO A 101 -6.10 10.37 7.07
C PRO A 101 -5.98 11.52 6.06
N LYS A 102 -6.86 11.56 5.06
CA LYS A 102 -6.91 12.62 4.02
C LYS A 102 -5.69 12.77 3.10
N MET A 103 -4.62 12.02 3.35
CA MET A 103 -3.36 12.14 2.58
C MET A 103 -2.80 10.80 2.12
N SER A 104 -3.61 9.74 2.13
CA SER A 104 -3.16 8.40 1.79
C SER A 104 -3.95 7.75 0.67
N LEU A 105 -3.33 6.74 0.07
CA LEU A 105 -3.97 5.91 -0.95
C LEU A 105 -5.25 5.25 -0.42
N ILE A 106 -5.22 4.68 0.79
CA ILE A 106 -6.39 3.96 1.32
C ILE A 106 -7.53 4.91 1.62
N TRP A 107 -7.24 6.08 2.21
CA TRP A 107 -8.28 7.09 2.39
C TRP A 107 -8.89 7.48 1.05
N PHE A 108 -8.07 7.70 0.01
CA PHE A 108 -8.58 8.10 -1.30
C PHE A 108 -9.44 7.01 -1.95
N ILE A 109 -9.01 5.74 -1.87
CA ILE A 109 -9.81 4.60 -2.34
C ILE A 109 -11.16 4.53 -1.59
N ARG A 110 -11.17 4.72 -0.26
CA ARG A 110 -12.40 4.77 0.54
C ARG A 110 -13.32 5.93 0.17
N THR A 111 -12.77 7.08 -0.23
CA THR A 111 -13.56 8.21 -0.72
C THR A 111 -14.21 7.89 -2.07
N LEU A 112 -13.45 7.25 -2.97
CA LEU A 112 -13.97 6.85 -4.28
C LEU A 112 -15.01 5.73 -4.19
N ARG A 113 -14.88 4.80 -3.23
CA ARG A 113 -15.78 3.64 -3.05
C ARG A 113 -15.92 2.81 -4.34
N GLY A 114 -14.82 2.56 -5.02
CA GLY A 114 -14.80 1.84 -6.31
C GLY A 114 -15.29 2.64 -7.52
N ARG A 115 -15.71 3.91 -7.35
CA ARG A 115 -16.08 4.80 -8.47
C ARG A 115 -14.83 5.34 -9.16
N ALA A 116 -14.86 5.43 -10.49
CA ALA A 116 -13.83 6.11 -11.25
C ALA A 116 -14.03 7.64 -11.14
N PRO A 117 -12.96 8.43 -10.94
CA PRO A 117 -13.04 9.87 -11.08
C PRO A 117 -13.54 10.28 -12.46
N CYS A 118 -14.45 11.27 -12.51
CA CYS A 118 -14.93 11.85 -13.76
C CYS A 118 -14.06 13.00 -14.25
N LYS A 119 -13.32 13.65 -13.35
CA LYS A 119 -12.47 14.80 -13.66
C LYS A 119 -11.31 14.92 -12.68
N VAL A 120 -10.15 15.35 -13.18
CA VAL A 120 -8.99 15.72 -12.37
C VAL A 120 -8.52 17.09 -12.82
N VAL A 121 -8.38 18.03 -11.89
CA VAL A 121 -7.89 19.40 -12.15
C VAL A 121 -6.65 19.66 -11.31
N ASP A 122 -5.57 20.09 -11.95
CA ASP A 122 -4.36 20.52 -11.27
C ASP A 122 -4.53 21.93 -10.70
N CYS A 123 -4.44 22.07 -9.38
CA CYS A 123 -4.52 23.33 -8.65
C CYS A 123 -3.13 23.82 -8.16
N GLY A 124 -2.05 23.28 -8.71
CA GLY A 124 -0.65 23.61 -8.42
C GLY A 124 -0.09 22.94 -7.16
N THR A 125 -0.81 23.00 -6.04
CA THR A 125 -0.38 22.38 -4.76
C THR A 125 -1.09 21.06 -4.44
N TYR A 126 -2.25 20.84 -5.04
CA TYR A 126 -3.08 19.65 -4.93
C TYR A 126 -3.84 19.46 -6.25
N TYR A 127 -4.48 18.30 -6.38
CA TYR A 127 -5.41 18.00 -7.47
C TYR A 127 -6.83 17.97 -6.92
N ASN A 128 -7.75 18.66 -7.58
CA ASN A 128 -9.17 18.51 -7.31
C ASN A 128 -9.72 17.36 -8.16
N VAL A 129 -10.18 16.30 -7.51
CA VAL A 129 -10.69 15.09 -8.15
C VAL A 129 -12.20 15.06 -8.03
N GLY A 130 -12.89 15.18 -9.16
CA GLY A 130 -14.34 15.00 -9.26
C GLY A 130 -14.71 13.53 -9.24
N ILE A 131 -15.55 13.15 -8.28
CA ILE A 131 -16.14 11.81 -8.15
C ILE A 131 -17.52 11.77 -8.83
N THR A 132 -18.27 12.87 -8.69
CA THR A 132 -19.50 13.16 -9.45
C THR A 132 -19.46 14.62 -9.90
N GLU A 133 -20.47 15.10 -10.62
CA GLU A 133 -20.54 16.52 -11.01
C GLU A 133 -20.57 17.48 -9.81
N THR A 134 -21.04 17.01 -8.65
CA THR A 134 -21.21 17.82 -7.43
C THR A 134 -20.25 17.43 -6.30
N GLU A 135 -19.63 16.25 -6.37
CA GLU A 135 -18.75 15.71 -5.33
C GLU A 135 -17.30 15.74 -5.83
N CYS A 136 -16.47 16.58 -5.21
CA CYS A 136 -15.04 16.63 -5.46
C CYS A 136 -14.25 16.43 -4.18
N VAL A 137 -13.00 15.98 -4.32
CA VAL A 137 -12.06 15.81 -3.23
C VAL A 137 -10.68 16.32 -3.62
N ASP A 138 -10.05 17.06 -2.71
CA ASP A 138 -8.69 17.52 -2.90
C ASP A 138 -7.69 16.45 -2.47
N VAL A 139 -6.73 16.14 -3.34
CA VAL A 139 -5.71 15.12 -3.09
C VAL A 139 -4.33 15.65 -3.45
N GLY A 140 -3.32 15.27 -2.67
CA GLY A 140 -1.94 15.58 -3.00
C GLY A 140 -1.46 14.80 -4.23
N ALA A 141 -0.51 15.37 -4.97
CA ALA A 141 0.12 14.77 -6.15
C ALA A 141 0.62 13.33 -5.90
N ARG A 142 1.15 13.09 -4.70
CA ARG A 142 1.64 11.77 -4.28
C ARG A 142 0.54 10.73 -4.21
N THR A 143 -0.58 11.04 -3.56
CA THR A 143 -1.72 10.14 -3.43
C THR A 143 -2.30 9.78 -4.79
N LEU A 144 -2.44 10.78 -5.66
CA LEU A 144 -2.93 10.58 -7.01
C LEU A 144 -1.98 9.71 -7.84
N ARG A 145 -0.66 9.96 -7.75
CA ARG A 145 0.36 9.13 -8.42
C ARG A 145 0.35 7.68 -7.96
N LEU A 146 0.14 7.42 -6.66
CA LEU A 146 0.01 6.06 -6.13
C LEU A 146 -1.26 5.39 -6.65
N TRP A 147 -2.37 6.11 -6.68
CA TRP A 147 -3.64 5.58 -7.18
C TRP A 147 -3.58 5.26 -8.68
N CYS A 148 -2.94 6.11 -9.49
CA CYS A 148 -2.79 5.88 -10.93
C CYS A 148 -1.76 4.79 -11.28
N ASN A 149 -0.95 4.31 -10.32
CA ASN A 149 -0.01 3.22 -10.57
C ASN A 149 -0.74 1.87 -10.48
N PRO A 150 -0.92 1.14 -11.61
CA PRO A 150 -1.64 -0.13 -11.61
C PRO A 150 -0.95 -1.18 -10.73
N ARG A 151 0.38 -1.18 -10.65
CA ARG A 151 1.13 -2.13 -9.82
C ARG A 151 0.83 -1.94 -8.34
N VAL A 152 0.77 -0.69 -7.88
CA VAL A 152 0.41 -0.37 -6.48
C VAL A 152 -0.98 -0.91 -6.15
N ARG A 153 -1.96 -0.70 -7.02
CA ARG A 153 -3.33 -1.17 -6.78
C ARG A 153 -3.46 -2.69 -6.85
N THR A 154 -2.82 -3.34 -7.82
CA THR A 154 -2.84 -4.81 -7.93
C THR A 154 -2.14 -5.47 -6.74
N SER A 155 -1.00 -4.92 -6.28
CA SER A 155 -0.34 -5.41 -5.07
C SER A 155 -1.20 -5.20 -3.82
N LEU A 156 -1.91 -4.07 -3.72
CA LEU A 156 -2.84 -3.81 -2.62
C LEU A 156 -4.04 -4.78 -2.63
N GLU A 157 -4.67 -4.99 -3.78
CA GLU A 157 -5.76 -5.95 -3.94
C GLU A 157 -5.31 -7.37 -3.59
N THR A 158 -4.12 -7.78 -4.06
CA THR A 158 -3.55 -9.11 -3.78
C THR A 158 -3.22 -9.27 -2.30
N ALA A 159 -2.70 -8.22 -1.64
CA ALA A 159 -2.50 -8.21 -0.20
C ALA A 159 -3.83 -8.39 0.57
N LEU A 160 -4.94 -7.87 0.06
CA LEU A 160 -6.26 -8.03 0.68
C LEU A 160 -6.97 -9.33 0.28
N SER A 161 -6.43 -10.12 -0.64
CA SER A 161 -7.05 -11.34 -1.14
C SER A 161 -7.49 -12.34 -0.05
N PRO A 162 -6.79 -12.51 1.10
CA PRO A 162 -7.25 -13.42 2.14
C PRO A 162 -8.63 -13.09 2.73
N LEU A 163 -9.05 -11.81 2.71
CA LEU A 163 -10.36 -11.41 3.23
C LEU A 163 -11.53 -11.94 2.38
N HIS A 164 -11.28 -12.39 1.14
CA HIS A 164 -12.30 -13.07 0.35
C HIS A 164 -12.66 -14.45 0.93
N ARG A 165 -11.73 -15.07 1.68
CA ARG A 165 -11.98 -16.38 2.31
C ARG A 165 -13.02 -16.27 3.41
N GLU A 166 -13.79 -17.34 3.58
CA GLU A 166 -14.70 -17.45 4.72
C GLU A 166 -13.90 -17.51 6.02
N GLY A 167 -14.42 -16.82 7.04
CA GLY A 167 -13.79 -16.75 8.36
C GLY A 167 -12.53 -15.89 8.46
N ILE A 168 -12.18 -15.09 7.45
CA ILE A 168 -11.24 -13.98 7.58
C ILE A 168 -12.00 -12.68 7.37
N ASN A 169 -12.00 -11.80 8.36
CA ASN A 169 -12.89 -10.63 8.42
C ASN A 169 -12.14 -9.30 8.33
N THR A 170 -10.90 -9.25 8.80
CA THR A 170 -10.13 -8.01 8.86
C THR A 170 -8.67 -8.20 8.46
N PHE A 171 -8.12 -7.13 7.89
CA PHE A 171 -6.70 -6.93 7.66
C PHE A 171 -6.25 -5.71 8.45
N SER A 172 -5.20 -5.83 9.24
CA SER A 172 -4.63 -4.71 10.00
C SER A 172 -3.13 -4.60 9.80
N MET A 173 -2.65 -3.36 9.71
CA MET A 173 -1.24 -3.04 9.89
C MET A 173 -1.07 -2.34 11.23
N LEU A 174 -0.24 -2.89 12.11
CA LEU A 174 0.00 -2.36 13.44
C LEU A 174 1.43 -1.85 13.56
N ARG A 175 1.61 -0.74 14.27
CA ARG A 175 2.91 -0.22 14.63
C ARG A 175 2.99 -0.14 16.14
N ASP A 176 4.00 -0.77 16.73
CA ASP A 176 4.19 -0.84 18.17
C ASP A 176 2.92 -1.33 18.92
N GLY A 177 2.26 -2.36 18.34
CA GLY A 177 1.01 -2.93 18.86
C GLY A 177 -0.26 -2.10 18.63
N ASN A 178 -0.15 -0.90 18.07
CA ASN A 178 -1.31 -0.03 17.81
C ASN A 178 -1.78 -0.18 16.36
N PRO A 179 -3.08 -0.40 16.11
CA PRO A 179 -3.60 -0.50 14.75
C PRO A 179 -3.47 0.86 14.06
N TRP A 180 -2.65 0.89 13.02
CA TRP A 180 -2.40 2.07 12.21
C TRP A 180 -3.35 2.11 11.00
N LEU A 181 -3.65 0.93 10.47
CA LEU A 181 -4.63 0.71 9.42
C LEU A 181 -5.43 -0.54 9.76
N THR A 182 -6.74 -0.49 9.54
CA THR A 182 -7.61 -1.68 9.51
C THR A 182 -8.53 -1.57 8.31
N ILE A 183 -8.68 -2.66 7.56
CA ILE A 183 -9.60 -2.83 6.44
C ILE A 183 -10.50 -4.01 6.75
N HIS A 184 -11.80 -3.80 6.62
CA HIS A 184 -12.81 -4.82 6.82
C HIS A 184 -13.20 -5.50 5.50
N LYS A 185 -13.66 -6.75 5.59
CA LYS A 185 -14.09 -7.56 4.44
C LYS A 185 -15.17 -6.90 3.57
N ASP A 186 -16.08 -6.15 4.19
CA ASP A 186 -17.15 -5.40 3.51
C ASP A 186 -16.63 -4.22 2.67
N GLU A 187 -15.39 -3.78 2.90
CA GLU A 187 -14.76 -2.71 2.11
C GLU A 187 -14.05 -3.23 0.85
N LEU A 188 -13.91 -4.56 0.67
CA LEU A 188 -13.06 -5.14 -0.38
C LEU A 188 -13.40 -4.68 -1.79
N ASP A 189 -14.68 -4.47 -2.08
CA ASP A 189 -15.12 -4.00 -3.39
C ASP A 189 -14.54 -2.64 -3.76
N HIS A 190 -14.20 -1.80 -2.77
CA HIS A 190 -13.55 -0.52 -3.02
C HIS A 190 -12.10 -0.67 -3.51
N PHE A 191 -11.43 -1.78 -3.18
CA PHE A 191 -10.00 -2.00 -3.44
C PHE A 191 -9.70 -2.82 -4.71
N LYS A 192 -10.74 -3.24 -5.45
CA LYS A 192 -10.56 -3.97 -6.72
C LYS A 192 -9.75 -3.14 -7.71
N ALA A 193 -8.69 -3.71 -8.28
CA ALA A 193 -7.93 -3.07 -9.34
C ALA A 193 -8.69 -3.24 -10.68
N GLY A 194 -9.83 -2.55 -10.83
CA GLY A 194 -10.54 -2.51 -12.12
C GLY A 194 -9.71 -1.85 -13.22
N PRO A 195 -10.06 -1.99 -14.52
CA PRO A 195 -9.48 -1.18 -15.59
C PRO A 195 -9.99 0.25 -15.44
N HIS A 196 -9.49 0.98 -14.44
CA HIS A 196 -9.81 2.40 -14.31
C HIS A 196 -9.00 3.10 -15.38
N GLY A 197 -9.74 3.75 -16.30
CA GLY A 197 -9.22 4.45 -17.45
C GLY A 197 -7.98 5.26 -17.07
N GLU A 198 -6.99 5.17 -17.94
CA GLU A 198 -5.72 5.89 -17.86
C GLU A 198 -5.95 7.25 -17.21
N CYS A 199 -5.39 7.45 -16.01
CA CYS A 199 -5.27 8.79 -15.46
C CYS A 199 -4.41 9.58 -16.44
N TYR A 200 -5.03 10.27 -17.39
CA TYR A 200 -4.33 11.29 -18.15
C TYR A 200 -4.09 12.45 -17.19
N LEU A 201 -2.91 12.41 -16.55
CA LEU A 201 -2.27 13.54 -15.89
C LEU A 201 -1.56 14.39 -16.96
#